data_AF-A0A9N8V7X4-F1
#
_entry.id   AF-A0A9N8V7X4-F1
#
_cell.length_a   1.000
_cell.length_b   1.000
_cell.length_c   1.000
_cell.angle_alpha   90.00
_cell.angle_beta   90.00
_cell.angle_gamma   90.00
#
_symmetry.space_group_name_H-M   'P 1'
#
loop_
_entity.id
_entity.type
_entity.pdbx_description
1 polymer ?
#
loop_
_entity_poly.entity_id
_entity_poly.type
_entity_poly.pdbx_seq_one_letter_code
_entity_poly.pdbx_strand_id
1 'polypeptide(L)'
;MTDQQNTQNYGSTQQQPASATTTPTSTIDDSYQHHKYVSYPGYHDEEEEEERIFSALLKEHLLATPFIFCILFSFMLLSYAFQVKFEPVDVNQLKWKEFILGASGWCLAFLIRKPLSIIFHRLERVGASIGPILLLFSIGLIEEVFRLGWLRHIALEYSDESHFLAAYWLGIGWGTAEAICFIVQNFMGVEWYRCKLYNKYTEERQEIEEILGKPLTTISAWWGVMWRTSWTMAHIGFSCWITWNCWLFFPAAIIHGLLDVVWGYCLPVFDIPATSYGTFIITLCTFLVGLALFGQII
;
A
#
# COMPACT_ATOMS: atom_id res chain seq x y z
N MET A 1 57.68 -17.50 -10.19
CA MET A 1 56.65 -16.81 -10.98
C MET A 1 55.89 -15.98 -9.95
N THR A 2 56.43 -14.88 -9.39
CA THR A 2 56.84 -13.59 -10.05
C THR A 2 55.68 -13.09 -10.91
N ASP A 3 54.96 -12.00 -10.62
CA ASP A 3 55.37 -10.61 -10.31
C ASP A 3 54.36 -9.93 -9.35
N GLN A 4 54.73 -9.18 -8.31
CA GLN A 4 55.28 -7.81 -8.24
C GLN A 4 54.40 -6.66 -8.78
N GLN A 5 53.80 -5.94 -7.82
CA GLN A 5 53.69 -4.47 -7.67
C GLN A 5 53.16 -3.62 -8.84
N ASN A 6 52.10 -2.84 -8.58
CA ASN A 6 52.17 -1.42 -8.92
C ASN A 6 51.40 -0.53 -7.93
N THR A 7 52.14 0.38 -7.33
CA THR A 7 51.75 1.41 -6.38
C THR A 7 51.63 2.71 -7.18
N GLN A 8 50.52 3.45 -7.09
CA GLN A 8 50.54 4.86 -7.48
C GLN A 8 49.87 5.74 -6.42
N ASN A 9 50.72 6.63 -5.92
CA ASN A 9 50.55 7.62 -4.89
C ASN A 9 50.61 8.98 -5.61
N TYR A 10 49.59 9.83 -5.50
CA TYR A 10 49.63 11.20 -6.04
C TYR A 10 49.12 12.19 -5.00
N GLY A 11 50.08 12.89 -4.39
CA GLY A 11 50.25 14.33 -4.59
C GLY A 11 49.19 15.26 -3.99
N SER A 12 49.44 15.69 -2.77
CA SER A 12 48.95 16.93 -2.15
C SER A 12 49.27 18.19 -2.97
N THR A 13 48.34 19.16 -3.02
CA THR A 13 48.68 20.58 -3.24
C THR A 13 47.87 21.45 -2.26
N GLN A 14 48.60 22.07 -1.32
CA GLN A 14 48.16 23.22 -0.52
C GLN A 14 48.31 24.49 -1.35
N GLN A 15 47.34 25.41 -1.27
CA GLN A 15 47.58 26.86 -1.30
C GLN A 15 46.35 27.64 -0.75
N GLN A 16 46.56 28.27 0.40
CA GLN A 16 45.86 29.45 0.96
C GLN A 16 46.77 30.70 0.70
N PRO A 17 46.47 31.97 1.08
CA PRO A 17 45.24 32.66 1.54
C PRO A 17 45.05 34.10 0.94
N ALA A 18 44.02 34.85 1.38
CA ALA A 18 43.98 36.30 1.78
C ALA A 18 42.55 36.89 1.62
N SER A 19 41.85 37.29 2.71
CA SER A 19 41.77 38.67 3.32
C SER A 19 40.92 39.65 2.49
N ALA A 20 40.02 40.52 2.98
CA ALA A 20 39.56 40.97 4.30
C ALA A 20 38.27 41.83 4.08
N THR A 21 37.50 42.14 5.13
CA THR A 21 37.12 43.51 5.56
C THR A 21 35.92 43.49 6.50
N THR A 22 36.13 44.09 7.67
CA THR A 22 35.22 44.34 8.78
C THR A 22 34.33 45.56 8.54
N THR A 23 33.11 45.55 9.09
CA THR A 23 32.46 46.79 9.56
C THR A 23 31.56 46.47 10.77
N PRO A 24 31.62 47.25 11.86
CA PRO A 24 30.85 47.01 13.08
C PRO A 24 29.60 47.90 13.14
N THR A 25 28.47 47.39 13.66
CA THR A 25 27.48 48.28 14.31
C THR A 25 26.50 47.53 15.21
N SER A 26 26.38 48.08 16.43
CA SER A 26 25.22 48.16 17.33
C SER A 26 24.58 46.87 17.84
N THR A 27 25.04 46.52 19.04
CA THR A 27 24.24 46.12 20.20
C THR A 27 22.82 46.69 20.24
N ILE A 28 21.82 45.83 20.07
CA ILE A 28 20.56 45.91 20.82
C ILE A 28 20.37 44.55 21.50
N ASP A 29 20.32 44.67 22.81
CA ASP A 29 20.11 43.66 23.84
C ASP A 29 18.64 43.27 23.83
N ASP A 30 18.31 42.12 23.23
CA ASP A 30 17.04 41.42 23.47
C ASP A 30 17.38 40.04 24.03
N SER A 31 17.64 40.06 25.33
CA SER A 31 17.73 38.92 26.23
C SER A 31 16.37 38.19 26.31
N TYR A 32 15.93 37.55 25.23
CA TYR A 32 15.00 36.43 25.36
C TYR A 32 15.83 35.23 25.77
N GLN A 33 15.76 34.92 27.07
CA GLN A 33 16.23 33.69 27.67
C GLN A 33 15.64 32.49 26.93
N HIS A 34 16.34 32.03 25.90
CA HIS A 34 16.33 30.62 25.56
C HIS A 34 16.88 29.89 26.80
N HIS A 35 15.98 29.42 27.65
CA HIS A 35 16.28 28.32 28.55
C HIS A 35 16.79 27.18 27.70
N LYS A 36 18.11 27.16 27.56
CA LYS A 36 18.89 26.08 26.99
C LYS A 36 18.67 24.92 27.95
N TYR A 37 17.64 24.11 27.69
CA TYR A 37 17.47 22.83 28.33
C TYR A 37 18.73 22.03 28.03
N VAL A 38 19.64 21.98 29.01
CA VAL A 38 20.75 21.04 29.01
C VAL A 38 20.11 19.69 29.30
N SER A 39 19.67 19.02 28.23
CA SER A 39 19.23 17.62 28.33
C SER A 39 20.46 16.79 28.71
N TYR A 40 20.46 16.25 29.93
CA TYR A 40 21.47 15.30 30.34
C TYR A 40 21.44 14.09 29.39
N PRO A 41 22.58 13.65 28.85
CA PRO A 41 22.64 12.43 28.07
C PRO A 41 22.51 11.24 29.02
N GLY A 42 21.44 10.44 28.88
CA GLY A 42 21.50 9.06 29.35
C GLY A 42 20.32 8.47 30.12
N TYR A 43 19.19 9.16 30.29
CA TYR A 43 17.94 8.55 30.77
C TYR A 43 16.75 9.32 30.16
N HIS A 44 16.51 9.14 28.87
CA HIS A 44 15.13 9.22 28.40
C HIS A 44 14.50 7.89 28.81
N ASP A 45 13.43 7.92 29.60
CA ASP A 45 12.67 6.72 29.93
C ASP A 45 12.16 6.12 28.62
N GLU A 46 12.85 5.08 28.13
CA GLU A 46 12.47 4.34 26.92
C GLU A 46 10.99 3.91 26.99
N GLU A 47 10.48 3.67 28.19
CA GLU A 47 9.07 3.34 28.45
C GLU A 47 8.12 4.49 28.10
N GLU A 48 8.47 5.74 28.43
CA GLU A 48 7.64 6.92 28.09
C GLU A 48 7.63 7.19 26.58
N GLU A 49 8.74 6.90 25.89
CA GLU A 49 8.83 7.03 24.43
C GLU A 49 7.99 5.95 23.72
N GLU A 50 8.06 4.70 24.17
CA GLU A 50 7.25 3.59 23.64
C GLU A 50 5.75 3.84 23.84
N GLU A 51 5.32 4.31 25.02
CA GLU A 51 3.92 4.63 25.28
C GLU A 51 3.42 5.79 24.39
N ARG A 52 4.27 6.79 24.16
CA ARG A 52 3.97 7.88 23.23
C ARG A 52 3.82 7.39 21.79
N ILE A 53 4.71 6.50 21.37
CA ILE A 53 4.68 5.86 20.04
C ILE A 53 3.40 5.04 19.86
N PHE A 54 3.08 4.20 20.84
CA PHE A 54 1.86 3.39 20.84
C PHE A 54 0.60 4.25 20.75
N SER A 55 0.50 5.27 21.61
CA SER A 55 -0.67 6.16 21.63
C SER A 55 -0.82 6.96 20.33
N ALA A 56 0.28 7.40 19.72
CA ALA A 56 0.29 8.05 18.42
C ALA A 56 -0.22 7.11 17.31
N LEU A 57 0.35 5.91 17.19
CA LEU A 57 -0.08 4.92 16.19
C LEU A 57 -1.55 4.51 16.37
N LEU A 58 -1.97 4.24 17.61
CA LEU A 58 -3.36 3.90 17.91
C LEU A 58 -4.31 5.01 17.48
N LYS A 59 -3.98 6.27 17.76
CA LYS A 59 -4.78 7.42 17.35
C LYS A 59 -4.88 7.54 15.84
N GLU A 60 -3.76 7.37 15.12
CA GLU A 60 -3.73 7.39 13.67
C GLU A 60 -4.63 6.28 13.06
N HIS A 61 -4.53 5.04 13.54
CA HIS A 61 -5.35 3.95 13.03
C HIS A 61 -6.83 4.07 13.39
N LEU A 62 -7.15 4.54 14.61
CA LEU A 62 -8.52 4.86 15.01
C LEU A 62 -9.11 5.97 14.14
N LEU A 63 -8.30 6.96 13.74
CA LEU A 63 -8.73 8.04 12.86
C LEU A 63 -8.95 7.53 11.42
N ALA A 64 -8.05 6.72 10.85
CA ALA A 64 -8.18 6.21 9.48
C ALA A 64 -9.38 5.28 9.26
N THR A 65 -9.66 4.42 10.23
CA THR A 65 -10.68 3.36 10.12
C THR A 65 -12.06 3.85 9.65
N PRO A 66 -12.69 4.87 10.27
CA PRO A 66 -13.99 5.38 9.80
C PRO A 66 -13.92 5.95 8.38
N PHE A 67 -12.81 6.60 7.98
CA PHE A 67 -12.67 7.09 6.60
C PHE A 67 -12.62 5.94 5.59
N ILE A 68 -11.93 4.84 5.90
CA ILE A 68 -11.91 3.64 5.05
C ILE A 68 -13.33 3.11 4.87
N PHE A 69 -14.11 2.99 5.95
CA PHE A 69 -15.51 2.56 5.84
C PHE A 69 -16.38 3.55 5.05
N CYS A 70 -16.20 4.85 5.24
CA CYS A 70 -16.91 5.88 4.46
C CYS A 70 -16.61 5.77 2.96
N ILE A 71 -15.37 5.44 2.57
CA ILE A 71 -14.98 5.23 1.17
C ILE A 71 -15.62 3.96 0.61
N LEU A 72 -15.58 2.84 1.34
CA LEU A 72 -16.23 1.61 0.89
C LEU A 72 -17.75 1.84 0.71
N PHE A 73 -18.37 2.53 1.66
CA PHE A 73 -19.77 2.91 1.58
C PHE A 73 -20.05 3.86 0.40
N SER A 74 -19.15 4.80 0.09
CA SER A 74 -19.34 5.69 -1.06
C SER A 74 -19.27 4.95 -2.39
N PHE A 75 -18.40 3.94 -2.54
CA PHE A 75 -18.38 3.07 -3.73
C PHE A 75 -19.64 2.21 -3.84
N MET A 76 -20.17 1.71 -2.71
CA MET A 76 -21.46 1.03 -2.69
C MET A 76 -22.60 1.97 -3.10
N LEU A 77 -22.63 3.20 -2.57
CA LEU A 77 -23.61 4.22 -2.96
C LEU A 77 -23.51 4.58 -4.44
N LEU A 78 -22.30 4.66 -4.98
CA LEU A 78 -22.05 4.92 -6.39
C LEU A 78 -22.67 3.84 -7.30
N SER A 79 -22.78 2.59 -6.84
CA SER A 79 -23.47 1.52 -7.59
C SER A 79 -24.94 1.85 -7.87
N TYR A 80 -25.62 2.51 -6.93
CA TYR A 80 -27.02 2.90 -7.09
C TYR A 80 -27.18 4.02 -8.12
N ALA A 81 -26.19 4.91 -8.24
CA ALA A 81 -26.21 5.94 -9.27
C ALA A 81 -26.15 5.33 -10.69
N PHE A 82 -25.45 4.20 -10.87
CA PHE A 82 -25.42 3.48 -12.14
C PHE A 82 -26.73 2.75 -12.46
N GLN A 83 -27.44 2.24 -11.44
CA GLN A 83 -28.75 1.57 -11.65
C GLN A 83 -29.80 2.49 -12.25
N VAL A 84 -29.76 3.80 -11.96
CA VAL A 84 -30.70 4.78 -12.53
C VAL A 84 -30.65 4.82 -14.07
N LYS A 85 -29.53 4.45 -14.70
CA LYS A 85 -29.40 4.40 -16.17
C LYS A 85 -29.99 3.13 -16.80
N PHE A 86 -30.07 2.02 -16.06
CA PHE A 86 -30.38 0.70 -16.59
C PHE A 86 -31.64 0.13 -15.93
N GLU A 87 -32.78 0.78 -16.21
CA GLU A 87 -34.13 0.38 -15.77
C GLU A 87 -34.30 0.34 -14.23
N PRO A 88 -35.48 0.64 -13.66
CA PRO A 88 -35.68 0.52 -12.22
C PRO A 88 -35.63 -0.96 -11.80
N VAL A 89 -34.42 -1.45 -11.54
CA VAL A 89 -34.19 -2.73 -10.87
C VAL A 89 -34.81 -2.63 -9.47
N ASP A 90 -35.59 -3.64 -9.10
CA ASP A 90 -36.15 -3.78 -7.77
C ASP A 90 -35.01 -3.64 -6.74
N VAL A 91 -35.10 -2.63 -5.87
CA VAL A 91 -34.06 -2.26 -4.88
C VAL A 91 -33.69 -3.45 -3.98
N ASN A 92 -34.55 -4.48 -3.94
CA ASN A 92 -34.34 -5.74 -3.27
C ASN A 92 -33.28 -6.67 -3.93
N GLN A 93 -32.81 -6.36 -5.14
CA GLN A 93 -31.77 -7.15 -5.84
C GLN A 93 -30.36 -6.59 -5.63
N LEU A 94 -30.02 -6.26 -4.39
CA LEU A 94 -28.62 -6.06 -4.01
C LEU A 94 -27.81 -7.30 -4.41
N LYS A 95 -26.72 -7.09 -5.17
CA LYS A 95 -25.82 -8.13 -5.68
C LYS A 95 -24.89 -8.66 -4.59
N TRP A 96 -25.46 -9.02 -3.44
CA TRP A 96 -24.75 -9.54 -2.27
C TRP A 96 -24.04 -10.85 -2.55
N LYS A 97 -24.59 -11.68 -3.44
CA LYS A 97 -23.93 -12.91 -3.88
C LYS A 97 -22.58 -12.58 -4.51
N GLU A 98 -22.55 -11.63 -5.43
CA GLU A 98 -21.34 -11.20 -6.15
C GLU A 98 -20.34 -10.53 -5.22
N PHE A 99 -20.84 -9.71 -4.28
CA PHE A 99 -20.02 -9.14 -3.21
C PHE A 99 -19.31 -10.21 -2.38
N ILE A 100 -20.06 -11.20 -1.88
CA ILE A 100 -19.50 -12.29 -1.05
C ILE A 100 -18.54 -13.14 -1.88
N LEU A 101 -18.84 -13.40 -3.14
CA LEU A 101 -17.92 -14.09 -4.06
C LEU A 101 -16.61 -13.31 -4.21
N GLY A 102 -16.67 -11.99 -4.43
CA GLY A 102 -15.49 -11.13 -4.49
C GLY A 102 -14.64 -11.19 -3.23
N ALA A 103 -15.28 -11.06 -2.06
CA ALA A 103 -14.61 -11.16 -0.77
C ALA A 103 -13.96 -12.54 -0.57
N SER A 104 -14.66 -13.62 -0.92
CA SER A 104 -14.13 -14.98 -0.83
C SER A 104 -12.94 -15.23 -1.77
N GLY A 105 -12.98 -14.65 -2.99
CA GLY A 105 -11.89 -14.73 -3.96
C GLY A 105 -10.60 -14.11 -3.42
N TRP A 106 -10.70 -12.92 -2.85
CA TRP A 106 -9.55 -12.28 -2.19
C TRP A 106 -9.04 -13.12 -1.01
N CYS A 107 -9.92 -13.61 -0.13
CA CYS A 107 -9.52 -14.46 1.00
C CYS A 107 -8.79 -15.73 0.56
N LEU A 108 -9.26 -16.40 -0.50
CA LEU A 108 -8.60 -17.59 -1.05
C LEU A 108 -7.20 -17.26 -1.60
N ALA A 109 -7.07 -16.15 -2.33
CA ALA A 109 -5.77 -15.70 -2.81
C ALA A 109 -4.82 -15.34 -1.65
N PHE A 110 -5.35 -14.68 -0.62
CA PHE A 110 -4.59 -14.33 0.59
C PHE A 110 -4.05 -15.58 1.31
N LEU A 111 -4.85 -16.65 1.42
CA LEU A 111 -4.42 -17.92 2.03
C LEU A 111 -3.25 -18.57 1.27
N ILE A 112 -3.18 -18.39 -0.04
CA ILE A 112 -2.12 -18.95 -0.90
C ILE A 112 -0.80 -18.20 -0.78
N ARG A 113 -0.81 -16.94 -0.31
CA ARG A 113 0.41 -16.12 -0.16
C ARG A 113 1.47 -16.80 0.70
N LYS A 114 1.10 -17.46 1.81
CA LYS A 114 2.06 -18.15 2.70
C LYS A 114 2.68 -19.40 2.07
N PRO A 115 1.91 -20.35 1.50
CA PRO A 115 2.49 -21.44 0.72
C PRO A 115 3.44 -20.94 -0.37
N LEU A 116 3.07 -19.86 -1.06
CA LEU A 116 3.87 -19.27 -2.12
C LEU A 116 5.18 -18.69 -1.58
N SER A 117 5.15 -17.95 -0.46
CA SER A 117 6.37 -17.41 0.15
C SER A 117 7.34 -18.51 0.59
N ILE A 118 6.85 -19.65 1.08
CA ILE A 118 7.69 -20.82 1.41
C ILE A 118 8.39 -21.36 0.15
N ILE A 119 7.69 -21.42 -0.99
CA ILE A 119 8.26 -21.88 -2.26
C ILE A 119 9.35 -20.92 -2.73
N PHE A 120 9.07 -19.61 -2.74
CA PHE A 120 10.05 -18.61 -3.19
C PHE A 120 11.25 -18.51 -2.25
N HIS A 121 11.06 -18.62 -0.94
CA HIS A 121 12.19 -18.63 0.01
C HIS A 121 13.10 -19.85 -0.20
N ARG A 122 12.55 -21.01 -0.58
CA ARG A 122 13.36 -22.17 -0.98
C ARG A 122 14.13 -21.93 -2.27
N LEU A 123 13.55 -21.18 -3.21
CA LEU A 123 14.20 -20.84 -4.48
C LEU A 123 15.33 -19.82 -4.28
N GLU A 124 15.15 -18.85 -3.39
CA GLU A 124 16.15 -17.83 -3.06
C GLU A 124 17.43 -18.44 -2.47
N ARG A 125 17.31 -19.51 -1.66
CA ARG A 125 18.46 -20.28 -1.16
C ARG A 125 19.34 -20.89 -2.27
N VAL A 126 18.84 -20.95 -3.51
CA VAL A 126 19.58 -21.42 -4.69
C VAL A 126 20.33 -20.26 -5.40
N GLY A 127 20.30 -19.05 -4.84
CA GLY A 127 21.12 -17.91 -5.27
C GLY A 127 20.40 -16.86 -6.12
N ALA A 128 19.07 -16.84 -6.13
CA ALA A 128 18.29 -15.86 -6.90
C ALA A 128 17.88 -14.66 -6.02
N SER A 129 18.61 -13.53 -6.15
CA SER A 129 18.32 -12.24 -5.47
C SER A 129 16.98 -11.58 -5.90
N ILE A 130 16.24 -12.17 -6.83
CA ILE A 130 14.98 -11.64 -7.39
C ILE A 130 13.75 -12.25 -6.68
N GLY A 131 13.97 -13.04 -5.63
CA GLY A 131 12.94 -13.81 -4.92
C GLY A 131 11.71 -12.99 -4.49
N PRO A 132 11.86 -11.89 -3.73
CA PRO A 132 10.70 -11.16 -3.23
C PRO A 132 9.98 -10.34 -4.31
N ILE A 133 10.70 -9.83 -5.34
CA ILE A 133 10.06 -9.19 -6.51
C ILE A 133 9.15 -10.19 -7.23
N LEU A 134 9.67 -11.39 -7.51
CA LEU A 134 8.88 -12.43 -8.18
C LEU A 134 7.71 -12.91 -7.32
N LEU A 135 7.90 -12.99 -5.99
CA LEU A 135 6.84 -13.33 -5.06
C LEU A 135 5.70 -12.30 -5.13
N LEU A 136 5.99 -11.01 -4.97
CA LEU A 136 4.98 -9.94 -5.02
C LEU A 136 4.26 -9.92 -6.36
N PHE A 137 5.00 -9.99 -7.47
CA PHE A 137 4.41 -10.05 -8.80
C PHE A 137 3.49 -11.28 -8.97
N SER A 138 3.92 -12.45 -8.49
CA SER A 138 3.14 -13.69 -8.58
C SER A 138 1.86 -13.65 -7.73
N ILE A 139 1.87 -12.94 -6.59
CA ILE A 139 0.68 -12.76 -5.76
C ILE A 139 -0.39 -12.00 -6.56
N GLY A 140 -0.05 -10.86 -7.19
CA GLY A 140 -0.99 -10.12 -8.03
C GLY A 140 -1.53 -10.95 -9.20
N LEU A 141 -0.69 -11.79 -9.83
CA LEU A 141 -1.17 -12.73 -10.86
C LEU A 141 -2.19 -13.74 -10.32
N ILE A 142 -1.90 -14.35 -9.17
CA ILE A 142 -2.79 -15.35 -8.55
C ILE A 142 -4.13 -14.72 -8.18
N GLU A 143 -4.12 -13.50 -7.66
CA GLU A 143 -5.36 -12.76 -7.38
C GLU A 143 -6.23 -12.61 -8.62
N GLU A 144 -5.64 -12.22 -9.75
CA GLU A 144 -6.42 -12.11 -10.99
C GLU A 144 -6.92 -13.47 -11.51
N VAL A 145 -6.20 -14.58 -11.25
CA VAL A 145 -6.66 -15.92 -11.65
C VAL A 145 -7.93 -16.29 -10.89
N PHE A 146 -7.97 -16.04 -9.57
CA PHE A 146 -9.18 -16.24 -8.78
C PHE A 146 -10.31 -15.32 -9.23
N ARG A 147 -10.00 -14.07 -9.56
CA ARG A 147 -11.00 -13.11 -10.08
C ARG A 147 -11.60 -13.57 -11.40
N LEU A 148 -10.77 -13.99 -12.35
CA LEU A 148 -11.21 -14.55 -13.63
C LEU A 148 -12.11 -15.78 -13.40
N GLY A 149 -11.74 -16.66 -12.47
CA GLY A 149 -12.56 -17.82 -12.11
C GLY A 149 -13.96 -17.44 -11.65
N TRP A 150 -14.08 -16.48 -10.73
CA TRP A 150 -15.39 -16.03 -10.25
C TRP A 150 -16.19 -15.26 -11.28
N LEU A 151 -15.55 -14.38 -12.06
CA LEU A 151 -16.24 -13.66 -13.14
C LEU A 151 -16.74 -14.61 -14.24
N ARG A 152 -15.98 -15.68 -14.55
CA ARG A 152 -16.46 -16.74 -15.44
C ARG A 152 -17.64 -17.50 -14.87
N HIS A 153 -17.63 -17.80 -13.57
CA HIS A 153 -18.76 -18.43 -12.90
C HIS A 153 -20.03 -17.56 -12.98
N ILE A 154 -19.90 -16.24 -12.71
CA ILE A 154 -20.99 -15.26 -12.82
C ILE A 154 -21.49 -15.15 -14.27
N ALA A 155 -20.58 -15.10 -15.25
CA ALA A 155 -20.94 -14.98 -16.68
C ALA A 155 -21.77 -16.17 -17.19
N LEU A 156 -21.69 -17.34 -16.55
CA LEU A 156 -22.53 -18.50 -16.88
C LEU A 156 -23.95 -18.40 -16.32
N GLU A 157 -24.17 -17.58 -15.29
CA GLU A 157 -25.46 -17.45 -14.61
C GLU A 157 -26.30 -16.27 -15.10
N TYR A 158 -25.67 -15.20 -15.62
CA TYR A 158 -26.34 -13.94 -15.94
C TYR A 158 -26.39 -13.63 -17.45
N SER A 159 -27.47 -12.97 -17.88
CA SER A 159 -27.58 -12.32 -19.19
C SER A 159 -26.70 -11.05 -19.29
N ASP A 160 -26.34 -10.67 -20.52
CA ASP A 160 -25.35 -9.60 -20.82
C ASP A 160 -25.60 -8.28 -20.08
N GLU A 161 -26.85 -7.87 -19.89
CA GLU A 161 -27.16 -6.55 -19.30
C GLU A 161 -26.82 -6.44 -17.80
N SER A 162 -26.68 -7.57 -17.09
CA SER A 162 -26.33 -7.59 -15.66
C SER A 162 -24.83 -7.73 -15.39
N HIS A 163 -24.01 -7.88 -16.42
CA HIS A 163 -22.58 -8.19 -16.27
C HIS A 163 -21.78 -7.05 -15.63
N PHE A 164 -22.10 -5.79 -15.96
CA PHE A 164 -21.45 -4.62 -15.35
C PHE A 164 -21.63 -4.61 -13.83
N LEU A 165 -22.88 -4.64 -13.38
CA LEU A 165 -23.21 -4.51 -11.96
C LEU A 165 -22.65 -5.69 -11.17
N ALA A 166 -22.71 -6.90 -11.72
CA ALA A 166 -22.11 -8.08 -11.10
C ALA A 166 -20.58 -7.93 -10.94
N ALA A 167 -19.88 -7.46 -11.97
CA ALA A 167 -18.44 -7.20 -11.92
C ALA A 167 -18.09 -6.10 -10.91
N TYR A 168 -18.89 -5.04 -10.88
CA TYR A 168 -18.70 -3.91 -9.97
C TYR A 168 -18.84 -4.35 -8.51
N TRP A 169 -19.89 -5.10 -8.17
CA TRP A 169 -20.11 -5.61 -6.81
C TRP A 169 -19.06 -6.65 -6.40
N LEU A 170 -18.61 -7.49 -7.34
CA LEU A 170 -17.49 -8.39 -7.09
C LEU A 170 -16.21 -7.62 -6.75
N GLY A 171 -15.91 -6.56 -7.50
CA GLY A 171 -14.76 -5.69 -7.24
C GLY A 171 -14.84 -4.98 -5.89
N ILE A 172 -16.02 -4.47 -5.50
CA ILE A 172 -16.23 -3.91 -4.15
C ILE A 172 -16.02 -4.97 -3.07
N GLY A 173 -16.57 -6.18 -3.25
CA GLY A 173 -16.38 -7.29 -2.32
C GLY A 173 -14.90 -7.61 -2.10
N TRP A 174 -14.13 -7.63 -3.18
CA TRP A 174 -12.68 -7.83 -3.17
C TRP A 174 -11.97 -6.74 -2.36
N GLY A 175 -12.17 -5.46 -2.71
CA GLY A 175 -11.57 -4.32 -2.01
C GLY A 175 -12.00 -4.21 -0.55
N THR A 176 -13.24 -4.61 -0.23
CA THR A 176 -13.74 -4.62 1.15
C THR A 176 -13.04 -5.67 2.01
N ALA A 177 -12.89 -6.90 1.50
CA ALA A 177 -12.18 -7.96 2.23
C ALA A 177 -10.72 -7.57 2.50
N GLU A 178 -10.06 -7.02 1.48
CA GLU A 178 -8.69 -6.53 1.62
C GLU A 178 -8.60 -5.38 2.64
N ALA A 179 -9.51 -4.40 2.57
CA ALA A 179 -9.54 -3.28 3.50
C ALA A 179 -9.79 -3.72 4.96
N ILE A 180 -10.67 -4.70 5.19
CA ILE A 180 -10.91 -5.26 6.53
C ILE A 180 -9.65 -5.94 7.04
N CYS A 181 -9.00 -6.78 6.22
CA CYS A 181 -7.75 -7.42 6.62
C CYS A 181 -6.64 -6.40 6.90
N PHE A 182 -6.55 -5.33 6.12
CA PHE A 182 -5.62 -4.22 6.38
C PHE A 182 -5.90 -3.55 7.73
N ILE A 183 -7.15 -3.25 8.05
CA ILE A 183 -7.54 -2.67 9.35
C ILE A 183 -7.11 -3.61 10.49
N VAL A 184 -7.42 -4.90 10.38
CA VAL A 184 -7.05 -5.91 11.39
C VAL A 184 -5.53 -5.99 11.56
N GLN A 185 -4.78 -6.04 10.45
CA GLN A 185 -3.32 -6.09 10.46
C GLN A 185 -2.71 -4.85 11.12
N ASN A 186 -3.25 -3.66 10.86
CA ASN A 186 -2.79 -2.43 11.51
C ASN A 186 -3.00 -2.47 13.04
N PHE A 187 -4.18 -2.87 13.51
CA PHE A 187 -4.43 -2.98 14.95
C PHE A 187 -3.59 -4.07 15.61
N MET A 188 -3.36 -5.20 14.93
CA MET A 188 -2.42 -6.22 15.39
C MET A 188 -0.99 -5.67 15.48
N GLY A 189 -0.57 -4.85 14.51
CA GLY A 189 0.74 -4.19 14.51
C GLY A 189 0.90 -3.21 15.67
N VAL A 190 -0.16 -2.47 16.03
CA VAL A 190 -0.17 -1.60 17.22
C VAL A 190 0.00 -2.40 18.50
N GLU A 191 -0.64 -3.56 18.61
CA GLU A 191 -0.53 -4.42 19.79
C GLU A 191 0.90 -4.91 20.04
N TRP A 192 1.71 -5.07 18.98
CA TRP A 192 3.14 -5.40 19.11
C TRP A 192 3.93 -4.34 19.89
N TYR A 193 3.51 -3.08 19.88
CA TYR A 193 4.14 -2.01 20.67
C TYR A 193 3.71 -2.02 22.14
N ARG A 194 2.54 -2.59 22.46
CA ARG A 194 2.06 -2.70 23.85
C ARG A 194 2.65 -3.90 24.56
N CYS A 195 2.79 -5.01 23.85
CA CYS A 195 3.31 -6.25 24.42
C CYS A 195 4.85 -6.29 24.35
N LYS A 196 5.54 -5.83 25.43
CA LYS A 196 6.98 -6.06 25.67
C LYS A 196 7.42 -7.55 25.67
N LEU A 197 6.48 -8.47 25.47
CA LEU A 197 6.58 -9.85 25.91
C LEU A 197 7.49 -10.74 25.05
N TYR A 198 7.90 -10.37 23.84
CA TYR A 198 8.79 -11.22 23.04
C TYR A 198 9.67 -10.44 22.06
N ASN A 199 11.00 -10.58 22.20
CA ASN A 199 12.04 -10.13 21.25
C ASN A 199 11.73 -10.42 19.77
N LYS A 200 10.87 -11.40 19.50
CA LYS A 200 10.45 -11.81 18.16
C LYS A 200 9.72 -10.71 17.38
N TYR A 201 8.90 -9.88 18.04
CA TYR A 201 8.17 -8.81 17.34
C TYR A 201 9.02 -7.57 17.11
N THR A 202 10.15 -7.45 17.81
CA THR A 202 11.14 -6.38 17.62
C THR A 202 11.84 -6.50 16.27
N GLU A 203 12.17 -7.72 15.84
CA GLU A 203 12.80 -7.99 14.53
C GLU A 203 11.85 -7.64 13.37
N GLU A 204 10.60 -8.11 13.42
CA GLU A 204 9.58 -7.82 12.40
C GLU A 204 9.30 -6.30 12.30
N ARG A 205 9.29 -5.60 13.44
CA ARG A 205 9.15 -4.14 13.49
C ARG A 205 10.36 -3.45 12.85
N GLN A 206 11.57 -3.84 13.21
CA GLN A 206 12.80 -3.24 12.69
C GLN A 206 12.91 -3.44 11.17
N GLU A 207 12.53 -4.61 10.66
CA GLU A 207 12.49 -4.87 9.22
C GLU A 207 11.52 -3.91 8.51
N ILE A 208 10.33 -3.67 9.07
CA ILE A 208 9.35 -2.75 8.49
C ILE A 208 9.86 -1.29 8.54
N GLU A 209 10.43 -0.85 9.65
CA GLU A 209 11.01 0.50 9.78
C GLU A 209 12.21 0.71 8.85
N GLU A 210 13.04 -0.33 8.65
CA GLU A 210 14.15 -0.32 7.69
C GLU A 210 13.64 -0.19 6.24
N ILE A 211 12.61 -0.96 5.87
CA ILE A 211 11.96 -0.86 4.56
C ILE A 211 11.37 0.55 4.38
N LEU A 212 10.70 1.11 5.38
CA LEU A 212 10.07 2.42 5.26
C LEU A 212 11.07 3.58 5.32
N GLY A 213 12.32 3.31 5.75
CA GLY A 213 13.36 4.30 5.99
C GLY A 213 13.01 5.32 7.08
N LYS A 214 11.90 5.11 7.80
CA LYS A 214 11.30 6.02 8.78
C LYS A 214 10.53 5.20 9.81
N PRO A 215 10.47 5.66 11.07
CA PRO A 215 9.66 4.99 12.08
C PRO A 215 8.19 5.04 11.67
N LEU A 216 7.48 3.93 11.90
CA LEU A 216 6.06 3.74 11.56
C LEU A 216 5.16 4.88 12.09
N THR A 217 5.56 5.51 13.20
CA THR A 217 4.88 6.62 13.86
C THR A 217 4.82 7.91 13.06
N THR A 218 5.69 8.07 12.06
CA THR A 218 5.75 9.28 11.22
C THR A 218 4.85 9.18 9.99
N ILE A 219 4.23 8.03 9.77
CA ILE A 219 3.36 7.78 8.62
C ILE A 219 1.95 8.18 9.00
N SER A 220 1.45 9.25 8.38
CA SER A 220 0.06 9.67 8.59
C SER A 220 -0.92 8.58 8.14
N ALA A 221 -1.94 8.36 8.95
CA ALA A 221 -3.11 7.54 8.66
C ALA A 221 -3.74 7.83 7.29
N TRP A 222 -3.63 9.08 6.83
CA TRP A 222 -4.13 9.53 5.53
C TRP A 222 -3.59 8.68 4.36
N TRP A 223 -2.32 8.27 4.43
CA TRP A 223 -1.72 7.45 3.38
C TRP A 223 -2.34 6.06 3.32
N GLY A 224 -2.71 5.49 4.47
CA GLY A 224 -3.49 4.25 4.53
C GLY A 224 -4.86 4.38 3.89
N VAL A 225 -5.56 5.50 4.12
CA VAL A 225 -6.86 5.80 3.51
C VAL A 225 -6.76 5.94 1.99
N MET A 226 -5.79 6.72 1.51
CA MET A 226 -5.49 6.88 0.08
C MET A 226 -5.17 5.54 -0.57
N TRP A 227 -4.38 4.72 0.11
CA TRP A 227 -3.99 3.40 -0.37
C TRP A 227 -5.20 2.48 -0.52
N ARG A 228 -6.08 2.39 0.49
CA ARG A 228 -7.31 1.57 0.41
C ARG A 228 -8.29 2.07 -0.66
N THR A 229 -8.40 3.38 -0.84
CA THR A 229 -9.20 3.97 -1.92
C THR A 229 -8.68 3.53 -3.29
N SER A 230 -7.37 3.59 -3.48
CA SER A 230 -6.69 3.22 -4.73
C SER A 230 -6.93 1.75 -5.09
N TRP A 231 -6.72 0.82 -4.14
CA TRP A 231 -6.96 -0.60 -4.42
C TRP A 231 -8.41 -0.96 -4.64
N THR A 232 -9.33 -0.30 -3.91
CA THR A 232 -10.76 -0.48 -4.17
C THR A 232 -11.12 -0.08 -5.62
N MET A 233 -10.61 1.06 -6.09
CA MET A 233 -10.76 1.47 -7.49
C MET A 233 -10.16 0.46 -8.46
N ALA A 234 -8.95 -0.03 -8.18
CA ALA A 234 -8.27 -1.02 -9.01
C ALA A 234 -9.08 -2.32 -9.13
N HIS A 235 -9.53 -2.89 -8.00
CA HIS A 235 -10.29 -4.12 -7.99
C HIS A 235 -11.62 -4.00 -8.74
N ILE A 236 -12.33 -2.87 -8.59
CA ILE A 236 -13.53 -2.61 -9.38
C ILE A 236 -13.18 -2.51 -10.88
N GLY A 237 -12.19 -1.70 -11.23
CA GLY A 237 -11.79 -1.50 -12.62
C GLY A 237 -11.35 -2.79 -13.31
N PHE A 238 -10.46 -3.57 -12.69
CA PHE A 238 -10.03 -4.87 -13.20
C PHE A 238 -11.17 -5.88 -13.30
N SER A 239 -12.12 -5.88 -12.36
CA SER A 239 -13.30 -6.73 -12.45
C SER A 239 -14.12 -6.38 -13.68
N CYS A 240 -14.35 -5.09 -13.95
CA CYS A 240 -15.01 -4.63 -15.17
C CYS A 240 -14.21 -5.02 -16.44
N TRP A 241 -12.90 -4.85 -16.46
CA TRP A 241 -12.06 -5.20 -17.61
C TRP A 241 -12.21 -6.68 -17.98
N ILE A 242 -12.04 -7.56 -17.00
CA ILE A 242 -12.07 -9.02 -17.22
C ILE A 242 -13.46 -9.48 -17.66
N THR A 243 -14.52 -8.91 -17.10
CA THR A 243 -15.89 -9.21 -17.52
C THR A 243 -16.19 -8.74 -18.94
N TRP A 244 -15.73 -7.54 -19.31
CA TRP A 244 -15.90 -7.01 -20.66
C TRP A 244 -15.22 -7.89 -21.71
N ASN A 245 -13.97 -8.29 -21.45
CA ASN A 245 -13.25 -9.20 -22.31
C ASN A 245 -12.25 -10.00 -21.46
N CYS A 246 -12.38 -11.33 -21.47
CA CYS A 246 -11.51 -12.20 -20.69
C CYS A 246 -10.01 -12.06 -21.01
N TRP A 247 -9.65 -11.58 -22.21
CA TRP A 247 -8.25 -11.33 -22.57
C TRP A 247 -7.66 -10.13 -21.83
N LEU A 248 -8.50 -9.22 -21.31
CA LEU A 248 -8.05 -8.12 -20.44
C LEU A 248 -7.60 -8.60 -19.05
N PHE A 249 -7.75 -9.90 -18.74
CA PHE A 249 -7.06 -10.54 -17.62
C PHE A 249 -5.54 -10.35 -17.68
N PHE A 250 -4.91 -10.50 -18.85
CA PHE A 250 -3.45 -10.39 -18.97
C PHE A 250 -2.92 -9.00 -18.55
N PRO A 251 -3.42 -7.88 -19.11
CA PRO A 251 -2.99 -6.57 -18.66
C PRO A 251 -3.39 -6.29 -17.22
N ALA A 252 -4.57 -6.72 -16.75
CA ALA A 252 -4.96 -6.58 -15.35
C ALA A 252 -3.95 -7.26 -14.40
N ALA A 253 -3.56 -8.50 -14.71
CA ALA A 253 -2.62 -9.29 -13.91
C ALA A 253 -1.22 -8.68 -13.91
N ILE A 254 -0.74 -8.20 -15.05
CA ILE A 254 0.55 -7.50 -15.14
C ILE A 254 0.52 -6.21 -14.32
N ILE A 255 -0.51 -5.36 -14.49
CA ILE A 255 -0.59 -4.09 -13.76
C ILE A 255 -0.72 -4.34 -12.26
N HIS A 256 -1.56 -5.28 -11.83
CA HIS A 256 -1.72 -5.62 -10.42
C HIS A 256 -0.39 -6.10 -9.81
N GLY A 257 0.25 -7.10 -10.42
CA GLY A 257 1.53 -7.61 -9.93
C GLY A 257 2.62 -6.54 -9.91
N LEU A 258 2.66 -5.63 -10.90
CA LEU A 258 3.59 -4.50 -10.89
C LEU A 258 3.28 -3.49 -9.78
N LEU A 259 2.01 -3.19 -9.50
CA LEU A 259 1.63 -2.33 -8.39
C LEU A 259 2.06 -2.92 -7.05
N ASP A 260 1.91 -4.24 -6.85
CA ASP A 260 2.42 -4.93 -5.66
C ASP A 260 3.93 -4.78 -5.51
N VAL A 261 4.68 -4.95 -6.62
CA VAL A 261 6.13 -4.77 -6.63
C VAL A 261 6.51 -3.32 -6.34
N VAL A 262 5.84 -2.35 -6.95
CA VAL A 262 6.08 -0.91 -6.70
C VAL A 262 5.86 -0.58 -5.22
N TRP A 263 4.81 -1.11 -4.61
CA TRP A 263 4.60 -0.90 -3.17
C TRP A 263 5.62 -1.60 -2.30
N GLY A 264 6.02 -2.83 -2.63
CA GLY A 264 7.01 -3.55 -1.84
C GLY A 264 8.44 -3.02 -1.96
N TYR A 265 8.80 -2.47 -3.13
CA TYR A 265 10.20 -2.12 -3.45
C TYR A 265 10.46 -0.65 -3.77
N CYS A 266 9.47 0.08 -4.29
CA CYS A 266 9.66 1.49 -4.65
C CYS A 266 9.25 2.43 -3.51
N LEU A 267 8.42 1.97 -2.56
CA LEU A 267 8.05 2.73 -1.37
C LEU A 267 9.27 3.24 -0.55
N PRO A 268 10.33 2.43 -0.29
CA PRO A 268 11.55 2.90 0.36
C PRO A 268 12.31 3.97 -0.43
N VAL A 269 12.15 3.98 -1.76
CA VAL A 269 12.98 4.77 -2.68
C VAL A 269 12.38 6.14 -2.98
N PHE A 270 11.06 6.22 -3.18
CA PHE A 270 10.39 7.44 -3.66
C PHE A 270 9.56 8.16 -2.59
N ASP A 271 9.68 7.76 -1.33
CA ASP A 271 8.79 8.14 -0.23
C ASP A 271 7.32 7.67 -0.43
N ILE A 272 6.58 7.71 0.68
CA ILE A 272 5.17 7.33 0.77
C ILE A 272 4.27 8.22 -0.10
N PRO A 273 4.40 9.56 -0.11
CA PRO A 273 3.51 10.41 -0.89
C PRO A 273 3.62 10.14 -2.40
N ALA A 274 4.83 10.06 -2.95
CA ALA A 274 5.00 9.87 -4.39
C ALA A 274 4.47 8.51 -4.85
N THR A 275 4.78 7.45 -4.10
CA THR A 275 4.26 6.10 -4.36
C THR A 275 2.74 6.06 -4.27
N SER A 276 2.15 6.74 -3.27
CA SER A 276 0.70 6.83 -3.08
C SER A 276 0.01 7.55 -4.23
N TYR A 277 0.52 8.71 -4.65
CA TYR A 277 -0.07 9.46 -5.77
C TYR A 277 0.08 8.74 -7.11
N GLY A 278 1.25 8.17 -7.38
CA GLY A 278 1.48 7.37 -8.59
C GLY A 278 0.52 6.19 -8.68
N THR A 279 0.35 5.45 -7.58
CA THR A 279 -0.63 4.36 -7.48
C THR A 279 -2.04 4.88 -7.69
N PHE A 280 -2.44 5.94 -6.99
CA PHE A 280 -3.78 6.51 -7.10
C PHE A 280 -4.12 6.85 -8.56
N ILE A 281 -3.22 7.51 -9.28
CA ILE A 281 -3.42 7.86 -10.71
C ILE A 281 -3.63 6.60 -11.55
N ILE A 282 -2.77 5.59 -11.40
CA ILE A 282 -2.88 4.33 -12.16
C ILE A 282 -4.21 3.66 -11.86
N THR A 283 -4.58 3.52 -10.58
CA THR A 283 -5.81 2.85 -10.16
C THR A 283 -7.08 3.62 -10.56
N LEU A 284 -7.02 4.96 -10.56
CA LEU A 284 -8.09 5.82 -11.05
C LEU A 284 -8.27 5.63 -12.56
N CYS A 285 -7.18 5.61 -13.33
CA CYS A 285 -7.25 5.30 -14.76
C CYS A 285 -7.85 3.90 -15.00
N THR A 286 -7.42 2.88 -14.25
CA THR A 286 -7.98 1.52 -14.34
C THR A 286 -9.48 1.51 -14.08
N PHE A 287 -9.92 2.18 -13.02
CA PHE A 287 -11.32 2.32 -12.65
C PHE A 287 -12.13 3.03 -13.74
N LEU A 288 -11.67 4.19 -14.21
CA LEU A 288 -12.35 4.97 -15.24
C LEU A 288 -12.44 4.21 -16.57
N VAL A 289 -11.38 3.53 -17.01
CA VAL A 289 -11.43 2.66 -18.18
C VAL A 289 -12.46 1.56 -17.99
N GLY A 290 -12.54 0.95 -16.80
CA GLY A 290 -13.55 -0.05 -16.48
C GLY A 290 -14.98 0.47 -16.60
N LEU A 291 -15.23 1.69 -16.12
CA LEU A 291 -16.52 2.36 -16.29
C LEU A 291 -16.83 2.69 -17.76
N ALA A 292 -15.82 3.14 -18.52
CA ALA A 292 -15.97 3.52 -19.93
C ALA A 292 -16.28 2.31 -20.83
N LEU A 293 -15.70 1.14 -20.56
CA LEU A 293 -15.97 -0.09 -21.31
C LEU A 293 -17.46 -0.46 -21.29
N PHE A 294 -18.18 -0.14 -20.22
CA PHE A 294 -19.63 -0.35 -20.09
C PHE A 294 -20.47 0.91 -20.33
N GLY A 295 -19.89 1.97 -20.92
CA GLY A 295 -20.61 3.20 -21.26
C GLY A 295 -21.13 4.01 -20.05
N GLN A 296 -20.58 3.80 -18.86
CA GLN A 296 -21.04 4.51 -17.66
C GLN A 296 -20.58 5.97 -17.63
N ILE A 297 -19.43 6.25 -18.25
CA ILE A 297 -18.85 7.57 -18.45
C ILE A 297 -18.56 7.77 -19.95
N ILE A 298 -18.74 9.01 -20.44
CA ILE A 298 -18.55 9.43 -21.84
C ILE A 298 -17.26 10.23 -21.94
#